data_AF-A0A658NTY5-F1
#
_entry.id   AF-A0A658NTY5-F1
#
_cell.length_a   1.000
_cell.length_b   1.000
_cell.length_c   1.000
_cell.angle_alpha   90.00
_cell.angle_beta   90.00
_cell.angle_gamma   90.00
#
_symmetry.space_group_name_H-M   'P 1'
#
loop_
_entity.id
_entity.type
_entity.pdbx_description
1 polymer ?
#
loop_
_entity_poly.entity_id
_entity_poly.type
_entity_poly.pdbx_seq_one_letter_code
_entity_poly.pdbx_strand_id
1 'polypeptide(L)'
;RAGFDAAWESDLFGGTRRTVEAARANVRASREDLRDVLVTVAGDIGQNYLTLRGLQEQLKVTRENLAAQERSEQITKKRYDAGFASALDVSGAPAQAASTRAQI
;
A
#
# COMPACT_ATOMS: atom_id res chain seq x y z
N ARG A 1 17.29 -57.47 -38.08
CA ARG A 1 15.92 -57.29 -38.60
C ARG A 1 15.36 -56.04 -37.94
N ALA A 2 15.15 -54.97 -38.70
CA ALA A 2 14.56 -53.73 -38.19
C ALA A 2 13.05 -53.79 -38.47
N GLY A 3 12.23 -53.63 -37.44
CA GLY A 3 10.77 -53.52 -37.54
C GLY A 3 10.35 -52.05 -37.40
N PHE A 4 9.38 -51.65 -38.21
CA PHE A 4 8.72 -50.35 -38.12
C PHE A 4 7.33 -50.59 -37.53
N ASP A 5 7.07 -50.03 -36.36
CA ASP A 5 5.76 -50.07 -35.71
C ASP A 5 5.10 -48.69 -35.82
N ALA A 6 3.87 -48.65 -36.34
CA ALA A 6 3.03 -47.47 -36.38
C ALA A 6 1.67 -47.79 -35.75
N ALA A 7 1.23 -46.89 -34.86
CA ALA A 7 -0.10 -46.94 -34.28
C ALA A 7 -0.88 -45.71 -34.75
N TRP A 8 -2.07 -45.94 -35.33
CA TRP A 8 -3.00 -44.89 -35.72
C TRP A 8 -4.35 -45.18 -35.07
N GLU A 9 -4.83 -44.25 -34.26
CA GLU A 9 -6.18 -44.28 -33.71
C GLU A 9 -7.09 -43.43 -34.60
N SER A 10 -8.13 -44.07 -35.16
CA SER A 10 -9.11 -43.36 -35.99
C SER A 10 -10.05 -42.56 -35.09
N ASP A 11 -10.02 -41.22 -35.22
CA ASP A 11 -10.79 -40.31 -34.36
C ASP A 11 -12.28 -40.19 -34.78
N LEU A 12 -12.99 -41.32 -34.80
CA LEU A 12 -14.37 -41.43 -35.32
C LEU A 12 -15.38 -40.60 -34.52
N PHE A 13 -15.12 -40.39 -33.22
CA PHE A 13 -16.00 -39.65 -32.31
C PHE A 13 -15.41 -38.31 -31.86
N GLY A 14 -14.18 -37.96 -32.30
CA GLY A 14 -13.54 -36.68 -32.02
C GLY A 14 -12.80 -36.59 -30.68
N GLY A 15 -12.51 -37.69 -29.98
CA GLY A 15 -11.83 -37.70 -28.68
C GLY A 15 -10.45 -37.06 -28.70
N THR A 16 -9.63 -37.38 -29.71
CA THR A 16 -8.29 -36.77 -29.88
C THR A 16 -8.41 -35.28 -30.16
N ARG A 17 -9.31 -34.90 -31.09
CA ARG A 17 -9.60 -33.49 -31.36
C ARG A 17 -10.06 -32.73 -30.10
N ARG A 18 -10.98 -33.28 -29.32
CA ARG A 18 -11.46 -32.65 -28.07
C ARG A 18 -10.37 -32.51 -27.02
N THR A 19 -9.46 -33.49 -26.91
CA THR A 19 -8.30 -33.41 -26.01
C THR A 19 -7.37 -32.26 -26.39
N VAL A 20 -7.09 -32.09 -27.70
CA VAL A 20 -6.28 -30.98 -28.20
C VAL A 20 -6.98 -29.63 -28.00
N GLU A 21 -8.29 -29.55 -28.23
CA GLU A 21 -9.09 -28.35 -27.96
C GLU A 21 -9.03 -27.95 -26.47
N ALA A 22 -9.17 -28.92 -25.56
CA ALA A 22 -9.07 -28.69 -24.12
C ALA A 22 -7.66 -28.24 -23.72
N ALA A 23 -6.61 -28.88 -24.22
CA ALA A 23 -5.23 -28.47 -23.95
C ALA A 23 -4.97 -27.03 -24.44
N ARG A 24 -5.47 -26.65 -25.62
CA ARG A 24 -5.39 -25.28 -26.13
C ARG A 24 -6.18 -24.29 -25.27
N ALA A 25 -7.34 -24.69 -24.75
CA ALA A 25 -8.13 -23.86 -23.83
C ALA A 25 -7.38 -23.63 -22.52
N ASN A 26 -6.76 -24.66 -21.95
CA ASN A 26 -5.96 -24.55 -20.73
C ASN A 26 -4.77 -23.59 -20.91
N VAL A 27 -4.05 -23.67 -22.03
CA VAL A 27 -2.95 -22.72 -22.32
C VAL A 27 -3.46 -21.28 -22.41
N ARG A 28 -4.66 -21.06 -22.98
CA ARG A 28 -5.27 -19.72 -23.01
C ARG A 28 -5.66 -19.26 -21.60
N ALA A 29 -6.28 -20.13 -20.80
CA ALA A 29 -6.63 -19.84 -19.41
C ALA A 29 -5.40 -19.41 -18.60
N SER A 30 -4.32 -20.19 -18.63
CA SER A 30 -3.09 -19.85 -17.90
C SER A 30 -2.45 -18.53 -18.34
N ARG A 31 -2.66 -18.09 -19.59
CA ARG A 31 -2.20 -16.77 -20.06
C ARG A 31 -3.05 -15.64 -19.49
N GLU A 32 -4.36 -15.83 -19.40
CA GLU A 32 -5.24 -14.84 -18.77
C GLU A 32 -5.07 -14.82 -17.26
N ASP A 33 -4.83 -15.96 -16.60
CA ASP A 33 -4.50 -16.01 -15.16
C ASP A 33 -3.23 -15.20 -14.86
N LEU A 34 -2.20 -15.31 -15.72
CA LEU A 34 -1.00 -14.47 -15.59
C LEU A 34 -1.32 -12.98 -15.73
N ARG A 35 -2.20 -12.61 -16.66
CA ARG A 35 -2.59 -11.21 -16.88
C ARG A 35 -3.39 -10.67 -15.70
N ASP A 36 -4.29 -11.48 -15.13
CA ASP A 36 -5.06 -11.15 -13.94
C ASP A 36 -4.13 -10.85 -12.76
N VAL A 37 -3.19 -11.75 -12.47
CA VAL A 37 -2.16 -11.55 -11.44
C VAL A 37 -1.36 -10.27 -11.67
N LEU A 38 -0.97 -9.97 -12.91
CA LEU A 38 -0.23 -8.74 -13.23
C LEU A 38 -1.06 -7.48 -12.94
N VAL A 39 -2.35 -7.48 -13.26
CA VAL A 39 -3.26 -6.37 -12.94
C VAL A 39 -3.42 -6.21 -11.44
N THR A 40 -3.62 -7.31 -10.71
CA THR A 40 -3.72 -7.29 -9.24
C THR A 40 -2.45 -6.71 -8.60
N VAL A 41 -1.28 -7.21 -8.99
CA VAL A 41 0.00 -6.73 -8.45
C VAL A 41 0.24 -5.25 -8.75
N ALA A 42 -0.08 -4.80 -9.97
CA ALA A 42 0.02 -3.38 -10.32
C ALA A 42 -0.93 -2.52 -9.48
N GLY A 43 -2.15 -3.00 -9.24
CA GLY A 43 -3.13 -2.36 -8.35
C GLY A 43 -2.61 -2.26 -6.91
N ASP A 44 -2.10 -3.34 -6.36
CA ASP A 44 -1.54 -3.39 -5.00
C ASP A 44 -0.35 -2.44 -4.84
N ILE A 45 0.55 -2.39 -5.82
CA ILE A 45 1.67 -1.44 -5.82
C ILE A 45 1.16 0.00 -5.80
N GLY A 46 0.19 0.33 -6.65
CA GLY A 46 -0.39 1.67 -6.72
C GLY A 46 -1.05 2.09 -5.40
N GLN A 47 -1.88 1.20 -4.83
CA GLN A 47 -2.55 1.43 -3.55
C GLN A 47 -1.55 1.62 -2.41
N ASN A 48 -0.57 0.73 -2.29
CA ASN A 48 0.45 0.81 -1.24
C ASN A 48 1.30 2.07 -1.37
N TYR A 49 1.65 2.48 -2.59
CA TYR A 49 2.40 3.71 -2.83
C TYR A 49 1.60 4.96 -2.41
N LEU A 50 0.32 5.04 -2.77
CA LEU A 50 -0.53 6.16 -2.37
C LEU A 50 -0.74 6.21 -0.85
N THR A 51 -0.95 5.06 -0.21
CA THR A 51 -1.01 4.97 1.25
C THR A 51 0.28 5.46 1.89
N LEU A 52 1.45 5.03 1.40
CA LEU A 52 2.74 5.48 1.89
C LEU A 52 2.91 7.01 1.74
N ARG A 53 2.58 7.57 0.57
CA ARG A 53 2.68 9.03 0.35
C ARG A 53 1.71 9.82 1.22
N GLY A 54 0.50 9.31 1.43
CA GLY A 54 -0.46 9.90 2.35
C GLY A 54 0.05 9.96 3.79
N LEU A 55 0.61 8.85 4.28
CA LEU A 55 1.21 8.78 5.62
C LEU A 55 2.43 9.70 5.77
N GLN A 56 3.27 9.82 4.72
CA GLN A 56 4.40 10.74 4.71
C GLN A 56 3.96 12.21 4.81
N GLU A 57 2.93 12.60 4.07
CA GLU A 57 2.40 13.97 4.15
C GLU A 57 1.74 14.23 5.50
N GLN A 58 0.98 13.26 6.02
CA GLN A 58 0.41 13.37 7.37
C GLN A 58 1.51 13.55 8.43
N LEU A 59 2.58 12.75 8.36
CA LEU A 59 3.74 12.87 9.26
C LEU A 59 4.41 14.25 9.16
N LYS A 60 4.55 14.78 7.95
CA LYS A 60 5.10 16.11 7.71
C LYS A 60 4.24 17.19 8.37
N VAL A 61 2.93 17.17 8.13
CA VAL A 61 1.97 18.12 8.75
C VAL A 61 1.99 18.00 10.27
N THR A 62 2.02 16.78 10.83
CA THR A 62 2.10 16.57 12.29
C THR A 62 3.38 17.17 12.89
N ARG A 63 4.52 17.04 12.20
CA ARG A 63 5.79 17.65 12.63
C ARG A 63 5.76 19.17 12.56
N GLU A 64 5.18 19.74 11.51
CA GLU A 64 5.01 21.20 11.37
C GLU A 64 4.12 21.74 12.50
N ASN A 65 3.01 21.05 12.81
CA ASN A 65 2.13 21.38 13.93
C ASN A 65 2.86 21.31 15.28
N LEU A 66 3.65 20.25 15.52
CA LEU A 66 4.43 20.13 16.76
C LEU A 66 5.40 21.31 16.91
N ALA A 67 6.14 21.67 15.85
CA ALA A 67 7.08 22.79 15.89
C ALA A 67 6.38 24.12 16.20
N ALA A 68 5.18 24.35 15.65
CA ALA A 68 4.38 25.55 15.94
C ALA A 68 3.89 25.56 17.40
N GLN A 69 3.46 24.42 17.93
CA GLN A 69 3.02 24.27 19.32
C GLN A 69 4.18 24.49 20.30
N GLU A 70 5.36 23.91 20.04
CA GLU A 70 6.57 24.11 20.85
C GLU A 70 7.01 25.58 20.85
N ARG A 71 6.93 26.26 19.69
CA ARG A 71 7.22 27.69 19.62
C ARG A 71 6.23 28.53 20.43
N SER A 72 4.96 28.16 20.40
CA SER A 72 3.90 28.84 21.16
C SER A 72 4.12 28.64 22.67
N GLU A 73 4.43 27.41 23.10
CA GLU A 73 4.80 27.09 24.48
C GLU A 73 5.99 27.94 24.96
N GLN A 74 7.06 28.05 24.15
CA GLN A 74 8.21 28.88 24.48
C GLN A 74 7.87 30.37 24.62
N ILE A 75 7.03 30.91 23.74
CA ILE A 75 6.60 32.32 23.81
C ILE A 75 5.79 32.55 25.09
N THR A 76 4.82 31.69 25.38
CA THR A 76 3.96 31.82 26.55
C THR A 76 4.76 31.70 27.86
N LYS A 77 5.71 30.76 27.92
CA LYS A 77 6.64 30.62 29.05
C LYS A 77 7.46 31.89 29.27
N LYS A 78 8.04 32.47 28.20
CA LYS A 78 8.78 33.74 28.30
C LYS A 78 7.93 34.90 28.79
N ARG A 79 6.66 34.98 28.36
CA ARG A 79 5.74 36.04 28.83
C ARG A 79 5.39 35.86 30.31
N TYR A 80 5.22 34.63 30.77
CA TYR A 80 5.01 34.32 32.18
C TYR A 80 6.23 34.67 33.04
N ASP A 81 7.43 34.25 32.61
CA ASP A 81 8.69 34.54 33.32
C ASP A 81 8.95 36.06 33.42
N ALA A 82 8.46 36.83 32.44
CA ALA A 82 8.50 38.30 32.43
C ALA A 82 7.35 38.98 33.18
N GLY A 83 6.43 38.23 33.80
CA GLY A 83 5.30 38.75 34.59
C GLY A 83 4.11 39.25 33.77
N PHE A 84 4.08 39.02 32.45
CA PHE A 84 3.05 39.49 31.52
C PHE A 84 1.95 38.44 31.22
N ALA A 85 2.01 37.26 31.82
CA ALA A 85 1.02 36.19 31.65
C ALA A 85 0.81 35.43 32.96
N SER A 86 -0.37 34.85 33.16
CA SER A 86 -0.70 34.02 34.34
C SER A 86 -0.23 32.58 34.16
N ALA A 87 -0.11 31.83 35.26
CA ALA A 87 0.19 30.39 35.20
C ALA A 87 -0.89 29.60 34.44
N LEU A 88 -2.13 30.11 34.44
CA LEU A 88 -3.24 29.56 33.68
C LEU A 88 -3.03 29.75 32.17
N ASP A 89 -2.46 30.88 31.73
CA ASP A 89 -2.15 31.13 30.31
C ASP A 89 -1.05 30.20 29.79
N VAL A 90 -0.12 29.77 30.66
CA VAL A 90 0.93 28.78 30.34
C VAL A 90 0.39 27.35 30.36
N SER A 91 -0.70 27.11 31.08
CA SER A 91 -1.28 25.77 31.22
C SER A 91 -1.92 25.31 29.91
N GLY A 92 -1.70 24.04 29.54
CA GLY A 92 -2.29 23.43 28.34
C GLY A 92 -1.40 23.43 27.09
N ALA A 93 -0.56 24.45 26.86
CA ALA A 93 0.38 24.45 25.72
C ALA A 93 1.37 23.26 25.73
N PRO A 94 1.98 22.89 26.88
CA PRO A 94 2.83 21.70 26.94
C PRO A 94 2.06 20.40 26.72
N ALA A 95 0.81 20.33 27.22
CA ALA A 95 -0.03 19.14 27.05
C ALA A 95 -0.43 18.93 25.58
N GLN A 96 -0.71 20.02 24.86
CA GLN A 96 -1.01 19.98 23.44
C GLN A 96 0.22 19.51 22.63
N ALA A 97 1.40 20.09 22.90
CA ALA A 97 2.65 19.66 22.26
C ALA A 97 2.98 18.19 22.55
N ALA A 98 2.80 17.73 23.80
CA ALA A 98 3.00 16.34 24.16
C ALA A 98 2.03 15.38 23.43
N SER A 99 0.76 15.78 23.29
CA SER A 99 -0.26 15.01 22.55
C SER A 99 0.10 14.87 21.07
N THR A 100 0.51 15.96 20.41
CA THR A 100 0.95 15.90 19.00
C THR A 100 2.26 15.14 18.84
N ARG A 101 3.20 15.22 19.79
CA ARG A 101 4.43 14.44 19.78
C ARG A 101 4.18 12.93 19.86
N ALA A 102 3.12 12.50 20.54
CA ALA A 102 2.73 11.09 20.61
C ALA A 102 2.16 10.52 19.30
N GLN A 103 1.87 11.37 18.30
CA GLN A 103 1.34 10.98 16.99
C GLN A 103 2.43 10.83 15.92
N ILE A 104 3.71 10.98 16.29
CA ILE A 104 4.90 10.85 15.44
C ILE A 104 5.60 9.55 15.76
#